data_AF-A0A931C3S0-F1
#
_entry.id   AF-A0A931C3S0-F1
#
_cell.length_a   1.000
_cell.length_b   1.000
_cell.length_c   1.000
_cell.angle_alpha   90.00
_cell.angle_beta   90.00
_cell.angle_gamma   90.00
#
_symmetry.space_group_name_H-M   'P 1'
#
loop_
_entity.id
_entity.type
_entity.pdbx_description
1 polymer ?
#
loop_
_entity_poly.entity_id
_entity_poly.type
_entity_poly.pdbx_seq_one_letter_code
_entity_poly.pdbx_strand_id
1 'polypeptide(L)'
;MIKSNDSLVAEYLTRVSWATAGLPPERRDELIRDLTEHIAAGRAELLDENEAQVREILDRLGDPEVIARAAAEEAGPAAPAAARPQFLPPPPRQRRLWPILVVIVAIIGTLVLCAGAFLLARTSAPTPAPVASVRAAP
;
A
#
# COMPACT_ATOMS: atom_id res chain seq x y z
N MET A 1 -2.22 14.55 22.69
CA MET A 1 -2.20 15.30 21.42
C MET A 1 -1.85 14.29 20.34
N ILE A 2 -2.84 13.82 19.57
CA ILE A 2 -2.58 12.91 18.45
C ILE A 2 -1.87 13.75 17.37
N LYS A 3 -0.74 13.27 16.84
CA LYS A 3 -0.01 13.99 15.79
C LYS A 3 -0.83 13.96 14.49
N SER A 4 -0.78 15.02 13.67
CA SER A 4 -1.50 15.11 12.39
C SER A 4 -1.35 13.83 11.54
N ASN A 5 -0.13 13.29 11.51
CA ASN A 5 0.23 12.05 10.82
C ASN A 5 -0.58 10.83 11.29
N ASP A 6 -0.77 10.67 12.60
CA ASP A 6 -1.52 9.54 13.16
C ASP A 6 -3.02 9.69 12.89
N SER A 7 -3.53 10.93 12.82
CA SER A 7 -4.90 11.20 12.41
C SER A 7 -5.17 10.79 10.96
N LEU A 8 -4.24 11.04 10.03
CA LEU A 8 -4.38 10.59 8.64
C LEU A 8 -4.47 9.06 8.52
N VAL A 9 -3.61 8.35 9.24
CA VAL A 9 -3.63 6.88 9.26
C VAL A 9 -4.94 6.36 9.86
N ALA A 10 -5.39 6.94 10.98
CA ALA A 10 -6.64 6.55 11.62
C ALA A 10 -7.86 6.79 10.71
N GLU A 11 -7.90 7.93 10.01
CA GLU A 11 -8.96 8.26 9.06
C GLU A 11 -8.99 7.27 7.89
N TYR A 12 -7.81 6.96 7.34
CA TYR A 12 -7.67 5.97 6.27
C TYR A 12 -8.19 4.58 6.69
N LEU A 13 -7.71 4.06 7.83
CA LEU A 13 -8.15 2.76 8.34
C LEU A 13 -9.64 2.74 8.69
N THR A 14 -10.19 3.87 9.14
CA THR A 14 -11.63 4.01 9.36
C THR A 14 -12.40 3.88 8.05
N ARG A 15 -11.97 4.55 6.98
CA ARG A 15 -12.59 4.42 5.64
C ARG A 15 -12.53 2.98 5.13
N VAL A 16 -11.38 2.31 5.26
CA VAL A 16 -11.25 0.89 4.92
C VAL A 16 -12.24 0.04 5.72
N SER A 17 -12.35 0.27 7.04
CA SER A 17 -13.27 -0.49 7.90
C SER A 17 -14.74 -0.35 7.48
N TRP A 18 -15.12 0.83 6.97
CA TRP A 18 -16.47 1.09 6.48
C TRP A 18 -16.69 0.45 5.11
N ALA A 19 -15.74 0.60 4.20
CA ALA A 19 -15.81 0.00 2.86
C ALA A 19 -15.87 -1.54 2.92
N THR A 20 -15.27 -2.14 3.96
CA THR A 20 -15.24 -3.59 4.18
C THR A 20 -16.34 -4.12 5.10
N ALA A 21 -17.32 -3.29 5.48
CA ALA A 21 -18.41 -3.71 6.36
C ALA A 21 -19.25 -4.89 5.81
N GLY A 22 -19.22 -5.13 4.50
CA GLY A 22 -19.88 -6.27 3.85
C GLY A 22 -19.08 -7.59 3.88
N LEU A 23 -17.83 -7.58 4.36
CA LEU A 23 -16.99 -8.78 4.46
C LEU A 23 -17.26 -9.55 5.76
N PRO A 24 -16.94 -10.86 5.81
CA PRO A 24 -16.85 -11.59 7.07
C PRO A 24 -15.91 -10.88 8.06
N PRO A 25 -16.28 -10.79 9.36
CA PRO A 25 -15.53 -9.99 10.33
C PRO A 25 -14.08 -10.45 10.46
N GLU A 26 -13.82 -11.76 10.41
CA GLU A 26 -12.45 -12.30 10.47
C GLU A 26 -11.59 -11.81 9.31
N ARG A 27 -12.18 -11.68 8.11
CA ARG A 27 -11.47 -11.20 6.91
C ARG A 27 -11.21 -9.72 6.95
N ARG A 28 -12.18 -8.94 7.43
CA ARG A 28 -12.01 -7.50 7.64
C ARG A 28 -10.89 -7.24 8.66
N ASP A 29 -10.90 -7.94 9.78
CA ASP A 29 -9.91 -7.73 10.85
C ASP A 29 -8.51 -8.16 10.39
N GLU A 30 -8.40 -9.24 9.62
CA GLU A 30 -7.16 -9.65 8.94
C GLU A 30 -6.63 -8.54 8.02
N LEU A 31 -7.49 -7.97 7.16
CA LEU A 31 -7.11 -6.90 6.25
C LEU A 31 -6.67 -5.63 6.98
N ILE A 32 -7.39 -5.21 8.02
CA ILE A 32 -7.03 -4.03 8.81
C ILE A 32 -5.69 -4.24 9.50
N ARG A 33 -5.45 -5.43 10.06
CA ARG A 33 -4.15 -5.78 10.67
C ARG A 33 -3.02 -5.69 9.64
N ASP A 34 -3.19 -6.32 8.48
CA ASP A 34 -2.17 -6.34 7.43
C ASP A 34 -1.86 -4.93 6.90
N LEU A 35 -2.88 -4.09 6.69
CA LEU A 35 -2.70 -2.69 6.29
C LEU A 35 -1.99 -1.87 7.38
N THR A 36 -2.33 -2.10 8.65
CA THR A 36 -1.66 -1.44 9.77
C THR A 36 -0.18 -1.81 9.82
N GLU A 37 0.15 -3.09 9.66
CA GLU A 37 1.52 -3.59 9.58
C GLU A 37 2.28 -2.99 8.38
N HIS A 38 1.64 -2.90 7.21
CA HIS A 38 2.26 -2.31 6.02
C HIS A 38 2.53 -0.81 6.18
N ILE A 39 1.59 -0.06 6.74
CA ILE A 39 1.77 1.37 7.04
C ILE A 39 2.91 1.55 8.05
N ALA A 40 2.96 0.73 9.11
CA ALA A 40 4.02 0.79 10.10
C ALA A 40 5.40 0.47 9.49
N ALA A 41 5.48 -0.53 8.61
CA ALA A 41 6.70 -0.85 7.88
C ALA A 41 7.16 0.31 6.99
N GLY A 42 6.25 0.90 6.21
CA GLY A 42 6.57 2.06 5.38
C GLY A 42 7.01 3.27 6.20
N ARG A 43 6.40 3.52 7.36
CA ARG A 43 6.80 4.60 8.28
C ARG A 43 8.19 4.36 8.88
N ALA A 44 8.55 3.11 9.17
CA ALA A 44 9.85 2.76 9.73
C ALA A 44 11.01 2.97 8.74
N GLU A 45 10.72 3.02 7.43
CA GLU A 45 11.70 3.32 6.38
C GLU A 45 11.92 4.83 6.18
N LEU A 46 11.06 5.68 6.76
CA LEU A 46 11.18 7.13 6.64
C LEU A 46 12.33 7.65 7.51
N LEU A 47 13.20 8.46 6.92
CA LEU A 47 14.27 9.14 7.65
C LEU A 47 13.74 10.26 8.54
N ASP A 48 12.68 10.96 8.10
CA ASP A 48 12.05 12.08 8.81
C ASP A 48 10.53 12.03 8.68
N GLU A 49 9.86 11.49 9.70
CA GLU A 49 8.41 11.31 9.67
C GLU A 49 7.64 12.64 9.65
N ASN A 50 7.11 12.99 8.48
CA ASN A 50 6.24 14.15 8.28
C ASN A 50 4.92 13.77 7.60
N GLU A 51 3.96 14.70 7.64
CA GLU A 51 2.62 14.47 7.13
C GLU A 51 2.59 14.16 5.61
N ALA A 52 3.46 14.80 4.84
CA ALA A 52 3.53 14.60 3.39
C ALA A 52 4.03 13.19 3.05
N GLN A 53 5.03 12.69 3.77
CA GLN A 53 5.54 11.33 3.59
C GLN A 53 4.54 10.26 4.03
N VAL A 54 3.81 10.49 5.12
CA VAL A 54 2.72 9.57 5.51
C VAL A 54 1.61 9.56 4.46
N ARG A 55 1.27 10.71 3.88
CA ARG A 55 0.32 10.79 2.76
C ARG A 55 0.82 10.03 1.54
N GLU A 56 2.10 10.13 1.19
CA GLU A 56 2.70 9.36 0.09
C GLU A 56 2.60 7.84 0.33
N ILE A 57 2.82 7.37 1.57
CA ILE A 57 2.61 5.96 1.94
C ILE A 57 1.15 5.54 1.71
N LEU A 58 0.20 6.37 2.15
CA LEU A 58 -1.23 6.09 1.99
C LEU A 58 -1.68 6.14 0.51
N ASP A 59 -1.18 7.10 -0.27
CA ASP A 59 -1.47 7.22 -1.70
C ASP A 59 -0.96 5.99 -2.47
N ARG A 60 0.15 5.39 -2.03
CA ARG A 60 0.67 4.13 -2.58
C ARG A 60 -0.21 2.92 -2.27
N LEU A 61 -0.89 2.90 -1.11
CA LEU A 61 -1.89 1.88 -0.81
C LEU A 61 -3.14 2.04 -1.68
N GLY A 62 -3.49 3.28 -2.00
CA GLY A 62 -4.57 3.63 -2.92
C GLY A 62 -5.90 3.88 -2.22
N ASP A 63 -6.98 3.70 -2.98
CA ASP A 63 -8.34 4.03 -2.54
C ASP A 63 -8.93 2.91 -1.66
N PRO A 64 -9.42 3.21 -0.44
CA PRO A 64 -10.02 2.23 0.48
C PRO A 64 -11.13 1.38 -0.13
N GLU A 65 -11.96 1.98 -0.98
CA GLU A 65 -13.09 1.34 -1.64
C GLU A 65 -12.62 0.36 -2.72
N VAL A 66 -11.51 0.68 -3.41
CA VAL A 66 -10.87 -0.23 -4.36
C VAL A 66 -10.27 -1.43 -3.65
N ILE A 67 -9.61 -1.22 -2.51
CA ILE A 67 -9.06 -2.29 -1.66
C ILE A 67 -10.18 -3.20 -1.16
N ALA A 68 -11.29 -2.62 -0.68
CA ALA A 68 -12.42 -3.38 -0.17
C ALA A 68 -13.06 -4.26 -1.26
N ARG A 69 -13.21 -3.73 -2.48
CA ARG A 69 -13.72 -4.52 -3.62
C ARG A 69 -12.79 -5.68 -3.95
N ALA A 70 -11.47 -5.44 -4.02
CA ALA A 70 -10.50 -6.48 -4.28
C ALA A 70 -10.56 -7.60 -3.20
N ALA A 71 -10.68 -7.21 -1.93
CA ALA A 71 -10.84 -8.15 -0.83
C ALA A 71 -12.16 -8.94 -0.90
N ALA A 72 -13.25 -8.31 -1.36
CA ALA A 72 -14.54 -8.99 -1.57
C ALA A 72 -14.50 -10.02 -2.71
N GLU A 73 -13.83 -9.68 -3.81
CA GLU A 73 -13.63 -10.60 -4.93
C GLU A 73 -12.81 -11.83 -4.49
N GLU A 74 -11.79 -11.63 -3.65
CA GLU A 74 -10.95 -12.71 -3.12
C GLU A 74 -11.66 -13.59 -2.08
N ALA A 75 -12.57 -13.00 -1.28
CA ALA A 75 -13.39 -13.75 -0.33
C ALA A 75 -14.39 -14.71 -1.01
N GLY A 76 -14.74 -14.44 -2.29
CA GLY A 76 -15.71 -15.19 -3.06
C GLY A 76 -17.17 -14.95 -2.59
N PRO A 77 -18.16 -15.49 -3.31
CA PRO A 77 -19.55 -15.34 -2.91
C PRO A 77 -19.76 -15.91 -1.51
N ALA A 78 -20.23 -15.06 -0.59
CA ALA A 78 -20.65 -15.49 0.72
C ALA A 78 -21.67 -16.62 0.53
N ALA A 79 -21.34 -17.83 0.99
CA ALA A 79 -22.26 -18.94 0.94
C ALA A 79 -23.59 -18.48 1.57
N PRO A 80 -24.74 -18.75 0.93
CA PRO A 80 -26.03 -18.35 1.49
C PRO A 80 -26.08 -18.91 2.92
N ALA A 81 -26.48 -18.05 3.86
CA ALA A 81 -26.61 -18.37 5.27
C ALA A 81 -27.70 -19.43 5.47
N ALA A 82 -27.44 -20.66 5.05
CA ALA A 82 -28.25 -21.82 5.32
C ALA A 82 -28.08 -22.16 6.81
N ALA A 83 -29.15 -21.92 7.55
CA ALA A 83 -29.49 -22.44 8.87
C ALA A 83 -28.31 -23.04 9.67
N ARG A 84 -27.81 -22.29 10.65
CA ARG A 84 -26.85 -22.75 11.66
C ARG A 84 -27.30 -24.07 12.32
N PRO A 85 -26.45 -25.12 12.34
CA PRO A 85 -26.34 -26.00 13.48
C PRO A 85 -25.04 -25.65 14.23
N GLN A 86 -25.19 -25.26 15.48
CA GLN A 86 -24.29 -25.44 16.61
C GLN A 86 -22.77 -25.47 16.35
N PHE A 87 -22.13 -24.39 16.79
CA PHE A 87 -20.77 -24.31 17.36
C PHE A 87 -19.88 -25.56 17.17
N LEU A 88 -19.29 -25.68 15.98
CA LEU A 88 -18.02 -26.40 15.82
C LEU A 88 -16.97 -25.30 15.57
N PRO A 89 -15.94 -25.13 16.43
CA PRO A 89 -14.86 -24.20 16.11
C PRO A 89 -14.26 -24.62 14.76
N PRO A 90 -14.29 -23.74 13.74
CA PRO A 90 -13.67 -24.08 12.47
C PRO A 90 -12.18 -24.35 12.72
N PRO A 91 -11.58 -25.39 12.12
CA PRO A 91 -10.13 -25.51 12.15
C PRO A 91 -9.56 -24.22 11.56
N PRO A 92 -8.47 -23.65 12.12
CA PRO A 92 -7.85 -22.48 11.53
C PRO A 92 -7.46 -22.85 10.11
N ARG A 93 -8.18 -22.34 9.12
CA ARG A 93 -7.80 -22.40 7.69
C ARG A 93 -6.69 -21.38 7.47
N GLN A 94 -5.61 -21.60 8.21
CA GLN A 94 -4.34 -20.93 8.07
C GLN A 94 -3.71 -21.43 6.77
N ARG A 95 -3.12 -20.49 6.02
CA ARG A 95 -2.27 -20.70 4.85
C ARG A 95 -2.95 -21.25 3.60
N ARG A 96 -3.28 -20.34 2.68
CA ARG A 96 -3.03 -20.55 1.23
C ARG A 96 -3.00 -19.28 0.36
N LEU A 97 -3.02 -18.07 0.93
CA LEU A 97 -2.95 -16.81 0.17
C LEU A 97 -1.72 -15.94 0.49
N TRP A 98 -0.98 -16.27 1.56
CA TRP A 98 0.31 -15.66 1.89
C TRP A 98 1.32 -15.59 0.71
N PRO A 99 1.45 -16.62 -0.17
CA PRO A 99 2.39 -16.51 -1.29
C PRO A 99 1.96 -15.49 -2.34
N ILE A 100 0.66 -15.20 -2.49
CA ILE A 100 0.15 -14.24 -3.49
C ILE A 100 0.43 -12.82 -3.02
N LEU A 101 0.17 -12.52 -1.75
CA LEU A 101 0.48 -11.23 -1.14
C LEU A 101 1.99 -10.93 -1.17
N VAL A 102 2.84 -11.94 -0.88
CA VAL A 102 4.30 -11.81 -0.99
C VAL A 102 4.75 -11.50 -2.43
N VAL A 103 4.14 -12.15 -3.44
CA VAL A 103 4.45 -11.89 -4.84
C VAL A 103 4.02 -10.48 -5.25
N ILE A 104 2.85 -10.01 -4.80
CA ILE A 104 2.36 -8.66 -5.07
C ILE A 104 3.28 -7.61 -4.44
N VAL A 105 3.67 -7.79 -3.17
CA VAL A 105 4.62 -6.90 -2.49
C VAL A 105 6.00 -6.92 -3.18
N ALA A 106 6.47 -8.08 -3.63
CA ALA A 106 7.74 -8.19 -4.36
C ALA A 106 7.68 -7.46 -5.72
N ILE A 107 6.57 -7.56 -6.44
CA ILE A 107 6.36 -6.85 -7.71
C ILE A 107 6.31 -5.34 -7.48
N ILE A 108 5.59 -4.89 -6.45
CA ILE A 108 5.50 -3.47 -6.08
C ILE A 108 6.87 -2.94 -5.66
N GLY A 109 7.61 -3.66 -4.81
CA GLY A 109 8.98 -3.30 -4.42
C GLY A 109 9.93 -3.22 -5.62
N THR A 110 9.79 -4.14 -6.58
CA THR A 110 10.60 -4.14 -7.82
C THR A 110 10.27 -2.94 -8.71
N LEU A 111 8.99 -2.59 -8.86
CA LEU A 111 8.55 -1.42 -9.63
C LEU A 111 9.02 -0.11 -8.98
N VAL A 112 8.97 -0.01 -7.66
CA VAL A 112 9.48 1.14 -6.90
C VAL A 112 11.00 1.27 -7.07
N LEU A 113 11.74 0.15 -7.04
CA LEU A 113 13.18 0.12 -7.31
C LEU A 113 13.51 0.61 -8.73
N CYS A 114 12.74 0.16 -9.73
CA CYS A 114 12.90 0.60 -11.12
C CYS A 114 12.57 2.10 -11.31
N ALA A 115 11.53 2.61 -10.64
CA ALA A 115 11.15 4.02 -10.71
C ALA A 115 12.17 4.95 -10.04
N GLY A 116 12.74 4.54 -8.90
CA GLY A 116 13.81 5.27 -8.21
C GLY A 116 15.08 5.39 -9.06
N ALA A 117 15.47 4.30 -9.74
CA ALA A 117 16.57 4.32 -10.71
C ALA A 117 16.28 5.25 -11.90
N PHE A 118 15.02 5.32 -12.35
CA PHE A 118 14.61 6.18 -13.45
C PHE A 118 14.59 7.68 -13.08
N LEU A 119 14.26 8.01 -11.83
CA LEU A 119 14.33 9.37 -11.29
C LEU A 119 15.79 9.86 -11.14
N LEU A 120 16.71 8.96 -10.76
CA LEU A 120 18.13 9.27 -10.71
C LEU A 120 18.74 9.47 -12.11
N ALA A 121 18.22 8.80 -13.14
CA ALA A 121 18.67 8.96 -14.52
C ALA A 121 18.21 10.28 -15.17
N ARG A 122 17.14 10.92 -14.66
CA ARG A 122 16.62 12.18 -15.21
C ARG A 122 17.37 13.44 -14.74
N THR A 123 18.19 13.36 -13.69
CA THR A 123 19.01 14.49 -13.23
C THR A 123 20.35 14.59 -13.95
N SER A 124 20.73 13.58 -14.73
CA SER A 124 21.88 13.62 -15.64
C SER A 124 21.56 14.41 -16.91
N ALA A 125 21.12 15.66 -16.78
CA ALA A 125 21.26 16.58 -17.91
C ALA A 125 22.77 16.80 -18.11
N PRO A 126 23.35 16.41 -19.25
CA PRO A 126 24.77 16.65 -19.50
C PRO A 126 25.00 18.16 -19.51
N THR A 127 25.89 18.63 -18.64
CA THR A 127 26.39 20.01 -18.63
C THR A 127 26.81 20.36 -20.06
N PRO A 128 26.22 21.36 -20.72
CA PRO A 128 26.74 21.82 -21.99
C PRO A 128 28.14 22.38 -21.74
N ALA A 129 29.15 21.71 -22.29
CA ALA A 129 30.53 22.19 -22.28
C ALA A 129 30.56 23.63 -22.83
N PRO A 130 31.38 24.53 -22.27
CA PRO A 130 31.58 25.84 -22.88
C PRO A 130 32.20 25.62 -24.26
N VAL A 131 31.40 25.83 -25.30
CA VAL A 131 31.92 25.90 -26.67
C VAL A 131 32.70 27.20 -26.75
N ALA A 132 33.98 27.14 -26.43
CA ALA A 132 34.97 28.15 -26.82
C ALA A 132 35.08 28.10 -28.35
N SER A 133 34.07 28.63 -29.03
CA SER A 133 34.07 28.78 -30.47
C SER A 133 34.83 30.06 -30.81
N VAL A 134 36.10 29.83 -31.15
CA VAL A 134 36.90 30.60 -32.10
C VAL A 134 36.04 31.40 -33.08
N ARG A 135 36.17 32.73 -33.05
CA ARG A 135 35.85 33.63 -34.16
C ARG A 135 36.85 34.79 -34.10
N ALA A 136 37.98 34.67 -34.79
CA ALA A 136 38.25 35.13 -36.16
C ALA A 136 38.67 36.61 -36.20
N ALA A 137 39.80 36.84 -36.87
CA ALA A 137 40.50 38.11 -37.15
C ALA A 137 39.61 39.17 -37.85
N PRO A 138 40.06 40.43 -37.91
CA PRO A 138 40.95 40.82 -39.02
C PRO A 138 42.34 41.33 -38.60
#